data_AF-A0A8R7RC79-F1
#
_entry.id   AF-A0A8R7RC79-F1
#
_cell.length_a   1.000
_cell.length_b   1.000
_cell.length_c   1.000
_cell.angle_alpha   90.00
_cell.angle_beta   90.00
_cell.angle_gamma   90.00
#
_symmetry.space_group_name_H-M   'P 1'
#
loop_
_entity.id
_entity.type
_entity.pdbx_description
1 polymer ?
#
loop_
_entity_poly.entity_id
_entity_poly.type
_entity_poly.pdbx_seq_one_letter_code
_entity_poly.pdbx_strand_id
1 'polypeptide(L)'
;MLKDAVQSKPNIDVVKLHKSEGVVLRNSKYRQKTRSFRIKEYFYGIANDLAPHSNVVNFSDVSVFRIGSGHQAPRSALPIGAEPVADPTRLVAVNISTDMVHTVLAVSYAKEPDEIISSNVAGFIHVTDVDIQRKKLTYIAPCPGDLPSRLLIASSLTWYEQA
;
A
#
# COMPACT_ATOMS: atom_id res chain seq x y z
N MET A 1 1.96 11.39 31.77
CA MET A 1 1.18 11.50 30.52
C MET A 1 0.40 10.23 30.13
N LEU A 2 0.71 9.03 30.63
CA LEU A 2 -0.13 7.82 30.44
C LEU A 2 -1.26 7.65 31.48
N LYS A 3 -1.27 8.45 32.55
CA LYS A 3 -2.28 8.35 33.63
C LYS A 3 -3.59 9.08 33.30
N ASP A 4 -3.55 10.05 32.39
CA ASP A 4 -4.71 10.91 32.08
C ASP A 4 -5.62 10.33 30.99
N ALA A 5 -5.19 9.27 30.28
CA ALA A 5 -5.97 8.58 29.25
C ALA A 5 -6.94 7.51 29.83
N VAL A 6 -6.85 7.23 31.13
CA VAL A 6 -7.76 6.32 31.84
C VAL A 6 -8.82 7.14 32.58
N GLN A 7 -9.53 8.01 31.86
CA GLN A 7 -10.91 8.30 32.27
C GLN A 7 -11.67 7.01 32.03
N SER A 8 -11.91 6.24 33.10
CA SER A 8 -12.60 4.96 33.04
C SER A 8 -14.00 5.16 32.48
N LYS A 9 -14.17 4.91 31.17
CA LYS A 9 -15.51 4.62 30.65
C LYS A 9 -15.97 3.37 31.41
N PRO A 10 -17.14 3.41 32.08
CA PRO A 10 -17.56 2.34 33.00
C PRO A 10 -17.73 0.98 32.32
N ASN A 11 -17.73 0.94 30.99
CA ASN A 11 -17.90 -0.26 30.17
C ASN A 11 -16.59 -0.70 29.47
N ILE A 12 -15.41 -0.27 29.95
CA ILE A 12 -14.13 -0.66 29.36
C ILE A 12 -13.22 -1.30 30.42
N ASP A 13 -13.00 -2.60 30.28
CA ASP A 13 -12.01 -3.35 31.07
C ASP A 13 -10.64 -3.33 30.41
N VAL A 14 -9.62 -2.87 31.15
CA VAL A 14 -8.23 -2.84 30.71
C VAL A 14 -7.44 -3.94 31.42
N VAL A 15 -7.08 -5.01 30.68
CA VAL A 15 -6.34 -6.16 31.21
C VAL A 15 -4.91 -6.19 30.69
N LYS A 16 -3.92 -6.19 31.59
CA LYS A 16 -2.51 -6.32 31.24
C LYS A 16 -2.10 -7.79 31.17
N LEU A 17 -1.66 -8.24 30.00
CA LEU A 17 -1.16 -9.61 29.78
C LEU A 17 0.38 -9.64 29.69
N HIS A 18 0.97 -10.75 30.13
CA HIS A 18 2.40 -11.01 29.92
C HIS A 18 2.65 -11.58 28.52
N LYS A 19 3.83 -11.30 27.97
CA LYS A 19 4.27 -11.90 26.70
C LYS A 19 4.60 -13.38 26.95
N SER A 20 4.15 -14.27 26.07
CA SER A 20 4.51 -15.71 26.15
C SER A 20 6.02 -15.92 25.97
N GLU A 21 6.59 -16.85 26.74
CA GLU A 21 8.02 -17.22 26.71
C GLU A 21 8.49 -17.71 25.33
N GLY A 22 7.60 -18.25 24.50
CA GLY A 22 7.94 -18.71 23.14
C GLY A 22 8.13 -17.60 22.11
N VAL A 23 7.87 -16.34 22.45
CA VAL A 23 7.87 -15.24 21.46
C VAL A 23 9.27 -14.67 21.24
N VAL A 24 9.82 -14.97 20.07
CA VAL A 24 11.16 -14.54 19.63
C VAL A 24 11.12 -13.16 18.94
N LEU A 25 12.17 -12.36 19.16
CA LEU A 25 12.35 -11.07 18.48
C LEU A 25 12.68 -11.28 16.99
N ARG A 26 11.92 -10.63 16.11
CA ARG A 26 12.16 -10.66 14.66
C ARG A 26 12.97 -9.44 14.24
N ASN A 27 14.06 -9.64 13.50
CA ASN A 27 14.85 -8.56 12.94
C ASN A 27 14.24 -7.99 11.63
N SER A 28 14.82 -6.91 11.10
CA SER A 28 14.31 -6.25 9.88
C SER A 28 14.33 -7.18 8.65
N LYS A 29 15.41 -7.95 8.48
CA LYS A 29 15.58 -8.90 7.36
C LYS A 29 14.49 -9.98 7.37
N TYR A 30 14.17 -10.54 8.54
CA TYR A 30 13.09 -11.50 8.71
C TYR A 30 11.75 -10.89 8.31
N ARG A 31 11.42 -9.68 8.82
CA ARG A 31 10.16 -9.00 8.47
C ARG A 31 10.05 -8.69 6.98
N GLN A 32 11.15 -8.29 6.33
CA GLN A 32 11.19 -8.07 4.89
C GLN A 32 10.90 -9.37 4.13
N LYS A 33 11.59 -10.46 4.47
CA LYS A 33 11.36 -11.79 3.87
C LYS A 33 9.92 -12.26 4.05
N THR A 34 9.35 -12.10 5.25
CA THR A 34 7.95 -12.46 5.50
C THR A 34 6.98 -11.60 4.69
N ARG A 35 7.22 -10.29 4.53
CA ARG A 35 6.39 -9.45 3.64
C ARG A 35 6.43 -9.95 2.20
N SER A 36 7.61 -10.24 1.66
CA SER A 36 7.74 -10.79 0.31
C SER A 36 6.99 -12.12 0.16
N PHE A 37 7.05 -13.00 1.16
CA PHE A 37 6.31 -14.26 1.16
C PHE A 37 4.79 -14.03 1.17
N ARG A 38 4.29 -13.08 1.98
CA ARG A 38 2.86 -12.75 2.02
C ARG A 38 2.34 -12.17 0.70
N ILE A 39 3.17 -11.37 0.00
CA ILE A 39 2.80 -10.87 -1.33
C ILE A 39 2.71 -12.03 -2.33
N LYS A 40 3.69 -12.95 -2.33
CA LYS A 40 3.63 -14.16 -3.16
C LYS A 40 2.39 -15.01 -2.86
N GLU A 41 2.12 -15.27 -1.58
CA GLU A 41 0.97 -16.04 -1.11
C GLU A 41 -0.37 -15.43 -1.54
N TYR A 42 -0.47 -14.10 -1.63
CA TYR A 42 -1.68 -13.43 -2.13
C TYR A 42 -1.96 -13.75 -3.61
N PHE A 43 -0.93 -13.76 -4.46
CA PHE A 43 -1.10 -13.99 -5.90
C PHE A 43 -1.11 -15.48 -6.28
N TYR A 44 -0.27 -16.29 -5.62
CA TYR A 44 -0.06 -17.70 -5.96
C TYR A 44 -0.72 -18.66 -4.98
N GLY A 45 -1.25 -18.19 -3.85
CA GLY A 45 -1.80 -19.06 -2.81
C GLY A 45 -0.71 -19.67 -1.91
N ILE A 46 -1.16 -20.36 -0.87
CA ILE A 46 -0.26 -20.98 0.13
C ILE A 46 0.52 -22.14 -0.48
N ALA A 47 -0.12 -22.90 -1.37
CA ALA A 47 0.45 -24.09 -2.00
C ALA A 47 0.95 -23.83 -3.43
N ASN A 48 0.97 -22.57 -3.89
CA ASN A 48 1.11 -22.21 -5.31
C ASN A 48 -0.01 -22.80 -6.18
N ASP A 49 -1.22 -22.83 -5.64
CA ASP A 49 -2.45 -23.37 -6.23
C ASP A 49 -3.28 -22.32 -6.97
N LEU A 50 -2.93 -21.04 -6.86
CA LEU A 50 -3.53 -19.95 -7.65
C LEU A 50 -2.62 -19.60 -8.83
N ALA A 51 -3.25 -19.28 -9.96
CA ALA A 51 -2.58 -18.86 -11.19
C ALA A 51 -2.94 -17.40 -11.48
N PRO A 52 -2.11 -16.43 -11.07
CA PRO A 52 -2.39 -15.03 -11.31
C PRO A 52 -2.21 -14.71 -12.81
N HIS A 53 -2.92 -13.69 -13.28
CA HIS A 53 -3.02 -13.37 -14.71
C HIS A 53 -2.30 -12.08 -15.05
N SER A 54 -1.51 -12.10 -16.13
CA SER A 54 -0.85 -10.92 -16.67
C SER A 54 -1.78 -10.16 -17.60
N ASN A 55 -1.97 -8.87 -17.33
CA ASN A 55 -2.83 -7.98 -18.10
C ASN A 55 -2.07 -6.72 -18.51
N VAL A 56 -2.54 -6.10 -19.59
CA VAL A 56 -1.98 -4.86 -20.13
C VAL A 56 -3.09 -3.82 -20.21
N VAL A 57 -2.87 -2.65 -19.61
CA VAL A 57 -3.83 -1.53 -19.61
C VAL A 57 -3.20 -0.27 -20.19
N ASN A 58 -3.99 0.60 -20.82
CA ASN A 58 -3.49 1.91 -21.25
C ASN A 58 -3.38 2.85 -20.05
N PHE A 59 -2.44 3.80 -20.10
CA PHE A 59 -2.35 4.86 -19.10
C PHE A 59 -3.62 5.74 -19.07
N SER A 60 -4.38 5.81 -20.16
CA SER A 60 -5.65 6.55 -20.22
C SER A 60 -6.78 5.89 -19.41
N ASP A 61 -6.67 4.58 -19.16
CA ASP A 61 -7.76 3.81 -18.58
C ASP A 61 -7.63 3.66 -17.06
N VAL A 62 -6.51 4.12 -16.48
CA VAL A 62 -6.24 4.07 -15.04
C VAL A 62 -5.64 5.38 -14.55
N SER A 63 -5.88 5.70 -13.29
CA SER A 63 -5.30 6.87 -12.61
C SER A 63 -4.66 6.41 -11.30
N VAL A 64 -3.40 6.78 -11.10
CA VAL A 64 -2.64 6.39 -9.90
C VAL A 64 -2.59 7.56 -8.93
N PHE A 65 -2.92 7.30 -7.68
CA PHE A 65 -2.90 8.28 -6.59
C PHE A 65 -1.96 7.83 -5.48
N ARG A 66 -1.44 8.81 -4.74
CA ARG A 66 -0.64 8.59 -3.55
C ARG A 66 -1.23 9.37 -2.39
N ILE A 67 -1.32 8.71 -1.24
CA ILE A 67 -1.83 9.31 -0.01
C ILE A 67 -0.63 9.83 0.79
N GLY A 68 -0.71 11.08 1.25
CA GLY A 68 0.27 11.69 2.13
C GLY A 68 1.60 12.07 1.46
N SER A 69 1.62 12.24 0.13
CA SER A 69 2.84 12.67 -0.58
C SER A 69 2.99 14.19 -0.62
N GLY A 70 3.28 14.78 0.54
CA GLY A 70 4.04 16.02 0.61
C GLY A 70 5.50 15.67 0.88
N HIS A 71 6.45 16.22 0.12
CA HIS A 71 7.86 16.19 0.53
C HIS A 71 7.94 16.97 1.85
N GLN A 72 7.98 16.24 2.96
CA GLN A 72 8.17 16.85 4.27
C GLN A 72 9.61 17.33 4.33
N ALA A 73 9.81 18.65 4.29
CA ALA A 73 11.12 19.20 4.64
C ALA A 73 11.50 18.68 6.04
N PRO A 74 12.72 18.16 6.23
CA PRO A 74 13.15 17.73 7.55
C PRO A 74 12.97 18.89 8.54
N ARG A 75 12.62 18.58 9.80
CA ARG A 75 12.35 19.61 10.83
C ARG A 75 13.50 20.62 10.99
N SER A 76 14.72 20.21 10.65
CA SER A 76 15.92 21.07 10.62
C SER A 76 15.91 22.16 9.54
N ALA A 77 15.09 22.01 8.50
CA ALA A 77 14.90 22.96 7.41
C ALA A 77 13.65 23.84 7.60
N LEU A 78 12.90 23.63 8.69
CA LEU A 78 11.75 24.47 9.06
C LEU A 78 12.21 25.57 10.02
N PRO A 79 11.65 26.79 9.93
CA PRO A 79 11.89 27.84 10.92
C PRO A 79 11.55 27.35 12.34
N ILE A 80 12.30 27.86 13.33
CA ILE A 80 12.00 27.60 14.75
C ILE A 80 10.53 27.93 15.04
N GLY A 81 9.78 26.95 15.55
CA GLY A 81 8.36 27.07 15.89
C GLY A 81 7.37 26.73 14.77
N ALA A 82 7.83 26.39 13.56
CA ALA A 82 6.95 25.95 12.48
C ALA A 82 6.73 24.42 12.54
N GLU A 83 5.47 23.99 12.62
CA GLU A 83 5.11 22.57 12.43
C GLU A 83 4.95 22.24 10.94
N PRO A 84 5.25 21.02 10.50
CA PRO A 84 5.06 20.61 9.11
C PRO A 84 3.58 20.73 8.70
N VAL A 85 3.28 21.58 7.72
CA VAL A 85 1.91 21.79 7.18
C VAL A 85 1.59 20.79 6.06
N ALA A 86 2.09 19.56 6.16
CA ALA A 86 1.74 18.51 5.20
C ALA A 86 0.56 17.71 5.77
N ASP A 87 -0.61 17.83 5.14
CA ASP A 87 -1.75 16.99 5.44
C ASP A 87 -1.40 15.52 5.11
N PRO A 88 -1.32 14.63 6.11
CA PRO A 88 -0.93 13.23 5.92
C PRO A 88 -1.97 12.43 5.13
N THR A 89 -3.20 12.94 5.03
CA THR A 89 -4.30 12.31 4.30
C THR A 89 -4.48 12.88 2.90
N ARG A 90 -3.71 13.90 2.52
CA ARG A 90 -3.83 14.52 1.20
C ARG A 90 -3.61 13.51 0.09
N LEU A 91 -4.58 13.43 -0.80
CA LEU A 91 -4.50 12.65 -2.03
C LEU A 91 -3.77 13.46 -3.11
N VAL A 92 -2.84 12.81 -3.81
CA VAL A 92 -2.08 13.41 -4.91
C VAL A 92 -2.08 12.47 -6.10
N ALA A 93 -2.50 12.95 -7.27
CA ALA A 93 -2.37 12.21 -8.51
C ALA A 93 -0.89 12.09 -8.90
N VAL A 94 -0.47 10.88 -9.28
CA VAL A 94 0.92 10.57 -9.65
C VAL A 94 0.95 10.12 -11.10
N ASN A 95 1.90 10.68 -11.85
CA ASN A 95 2.15 10.26 -13.23
C ASN A 95 2.74 8.84 -13.24
N ILE A 96 2.22 7.98 -14.12
CA ILE A 96 2.76 6.63 -14.31
C ILE A 96 4.18 6.75 -14.87
N SER A 97 5.15 6.15 -14.16
CA SER A 97 6.57 6.17 -14.52
C SER A 97 7.20 4.78 -14.34
N THR A 98 8.39 4.60 -14.89
CA THR A 98 9.20 3.36 -14.72
C THR A 98 9.53 3.04 -13.27
N ASP A 99 9.44 4.01 -12.36
CA ASP A 99 9.68 3.80 -10.92
C ASP A 99 8.57 2.94 -10.28
N MET A 100 7.44 2.79 -10.97
CA MET A 100 6.34 1.93 -10.53
C MET A 100 6.59 0.45 -10.83
N VAL A 101 7.62 0.10 -11.62
CA VAL A 101 7.96 -1.29 -11.88
C VAL A 101 8.30 -2.01 -10.57
N HIS A 102 7.79 -3.22 -10.41
CA HIS A 102 7.87 -4.03 -9.19
C HIS A 102 7.12 -3.47 -7.97
N THR A 103 6.31 -2.43 -8.12
CA THR A 103 5.46 -1.93 -7.03
C THR A 103 4.13 -2.68 -6.98
N VAL A 104 3.56 -2.76 -5.78
CA VAL A 104 2.19 -3.23 -5.57
C VAL A 104 1.26 -2.02 -5.54
N LEU A 105 0.20 -2.04 -6.35
CA LEU A 105 -0.84 -1.01 -6.35
C LEU A 105 -2.14 -1.60 -5.77
N ALA A 106 -2.85 -0.80 -4.99
CA ALA A 106 -4.19 -1.18 -4.54
C ALA A 106 -5.24 -0.68 -5.54
N VAL A 107 -6.26 -1.49 -5.80
CA VAL A 107 -7.41 -1.12 -6.64
C VAL A 107 -8.52 -0.61 -5.72
N SER A 108 -8.86 0.68 -5.77
CA SER A 108 -9.88 1.26 -4.89
C SER A 108 -11.29 0.98 -5.39
N TYR A 109 -12.25 0.72 -4.50
CA TYR A 109 -13.69 0.68 -4.86
C TYR A 109 -14.33 2.08 -4.98
N ALA A 110 -13.57 3.15 -4.71
CA ALA A 110 -14.06 4.51 -4.91
C ALA A 110 -14.53 4.73 -6.35
N LYS A 111 -15.60 5.50 -6.52
CA LYS A 111 -16.08 5.93 -7.84
C LYS A 111 -15.41 7.22 -8.27
N GLU A 112 -15.19 8.11 -7.30
CA GLU A 112 -14.55 9.41 -7.50
C GLU A 112 -13.24 9.51 -6.68
N PRO A 113 -12.25 10.30 -7.11
CA PRO A 113 -10.98 10.45 -6.40
C PRO A 113 -11.11 10.88 -4.93
N ASP A 114 -12.06 11.76 -4.62
CA ASP A 114 -12.27 12.29 -3.27
C ASP A 114 -12.75 11.22 -2.26
N GLU A 115 -13.29 10.12 -2.77
CA GLU A 115 -13.77 8.98 -1.97
C GLU A 115 -12.67 7.96 -1.67
N ILE A 116 -11.48 8.08 -2.27
CA ILE A 116 -10.40 7.08 -2.16
C ILE A 116 -10.00 6.81 -0.70
N ILE A 117 -9.98 7.84 0.14
CA ILE A 117 -9.55 7.73 1.55
C ILE A 117 -10.59 6.98 2.40
N SER A 118 -11.88 7.14 2.08
CA SER A 118 -12.99 6.53 2.83
C SER A 118 -13.47 5.20 2.24
N SER A 119 -12.98 4.81 1.06
CA SER A 119 -13.39 3.61 0.35
C SER A 119 -12.51 2.40 0.63
N ASN A 120 -13.12 1.22 0.59
CA ASN A 120 -12.39 -0.04 0.63
C ASN A 120 -11.62 -0.29 -0.68
N VAL A 121 -10.72 -1.27 -0.66
CA VAL A 121 -10.01 -1.75 -1.85
C VAL A 121 -10.60 -3.08 -2.34
N ALA A 122 -10.64 -3.27 -3.65
CA ALA A 122 -11.02 -4.53 -4.29
C ALA A 122 -9.93 -5.60 -4.14
N GLY A 123 -8.68 -5.16 -4.14
CA GLY A 123 -7.52 -6.02 -4.05
C GLY A 123 -6.26 -5.30 -4.48
N PHE A 124 -5.24 -6.07 -4.80
CA PHE A 124 -3.93 -5.59 -5.18
C PHE A 124 -3.49 -6.15 -6.53
N ILE A 125 -2.72 -5.35 -7.27
CA ILE A 125 -2.03 -5.74 -8.48
C ILE A 125 -0.53 -5.48 -8.33
N HIS A 126 0.28 -6.24 -9.05
CA HIS A 126 1.73 -6.07 -9.07
C HIS A 126 2.18 -5.61 -10.45
N VAL A 127 2.87 -4.48 -10.52
CA VAL A 127 3.35 -3.93 -11.80
C VAL A 127 4.61 -4.66 -12.22
N THR A 128 4.58 -5.27 -13.40
CA THR A 128 5.72 -6.01 -13.94
C THR A 128 6.50 -5.22 -14.98
N ASP A 129 5.83 -4.34 -15.72
CA ASP A 129 6.46 -3.53 -16.77
C ASP A 129 5.68 -2.22 -17.02
N VAL A 130 6.42 -1.18 -17.42
CA VAL A 130 5.87 0.15 -17.73
C VAL A 130 6.48 0.64 -19.05
N ASP A 131 5.69 0.59 -20.13
CA ASP A 131 6.10 1.10 -21.44
C ASP A 131 5.63 2.55 -21.61
N ILE A 132 6.55 3.49 -21.40
CA ILE A 132 6.29 4.93 -21.54
C ILE A 132 5.99 5.31 -23.00
N GLN A 133 6.65 4.68 -23.98
CA GLN A 133 6.50 5.02 -25.39
C GLN A 133 5.11 4.63 -25.91
N ARG A 134 4.65 3.43 -25.55
CA ARG A 134 3.32 2.92 -25.92
C ARG A 134 2.22 3.34 -24.95
N LYS A 135 2.58 3.97 -23.81
CA LYS A 135 1.67 4.33 -22.72
C LYS A 135 0.87 3.12 -22.21
N LYS A 136 1.57 2.01 -22.00
CA LYS A 136 1.01 0.73 -21.54
C LYS A 136 1.62 0.33 -20.21
N LEU A 137 0.75 -0.12 -19.30
CA LEU A 137 1.11 -0.66 -17.99
C LEU A 137 0.82 -2.16 -18.00
N THR A 138 1.83 -2.98 -17.73
CA THR A 138 1.68 -4.43 -17.59
C THR A 138 1.70 -4.79 -16.11
N TYR A 139 0.72 -5.57 -15.67
CA TYR A 139 0.57 -5.95 -14.27
C TYR A 139 0.03 -7.37 -14.13
N ILE A 140 0.29 -7.96 -12.98
CA ILE A 140 -0.28 -9.22 -12.54
C ILE A 140 -1.46 -8.93 -11.61
N ALA A 141 -2.58 -9.61 -11.85
CA ALA A 141 -3.78 -9.61 -11.03
C ALA A 141 -4.10 -11.02 -10.51
N PRO A 142 -4.76 -11.14 -9.34
CA PRO A 142 -5.13 -12.45 -8.79
C PRO A 142 -6.21 -13.18 -9.61
N CYS A 143 -6.95 -12.45 -10.45
CA CYS A 143 -7.99 -12.99 -11.33
C CYS A 143 -7.86 -12.42 -12.74
N PRO A 144 -8.30 -13.17 -13.78
CA PRO A 144 -8.38 -12.66 -15.14
C PRO A 144 -9.55 -11.67 -15.30
N GLY A 145 -9.44 -10.79 -16.30
CA GLY A 145 -10.47 -9.81 -16.63
C GLY A 145 -10.06 -8.37 -16.34
N ASP A 146 -11.01 -7.46 -16.54
CA ASP A 146 -10.79 -6.03 -16.32
C ASP A 146 -10.73 -5.69 -14.83
N LEU A 147 -10.01 -4.62 -14.51
CA LEU A 147 -9.95 -4.12 -13.14
C LEU A 147 -11.33 -3.66 -12.67
N PRO A 148 -11.75 -4.00 -11.44
CA PRO A 148 -13.01 -3.53 -10.86
C PRO A 148 -13.13 -2.00 -10.78
N SER A 149 -12.00 -1.29 -10.81
CA SER A 149 -11.93 0.16 -10.79
C SER A 149 -10.69 0.67 -11.51
N ARG A 150 -10.77 1.90 -11.97
CA ARG A 150 -9.69 2.63 -12.65
C ARG A 150 -8.81 3.43 -11.69
N LEU A 151 -9.24 3.60 -10.44
CA LEU A 151 -8.54 4.37 -9.42
C LEU A 151 -7.57 3.45 -8.65
N LEU A 152 -6.28 3.66 -8.87
CA LEU A 152 -5.20 2.89 -8.28
C LEU A 152 -4.50 3.70 -7.20
N ILE A 153 -4.05 3.04 -6.14
CA ILE A 153 -3.29 3.67 -5.06
C ILE A 153 -1.87 3.12 -5.06
N ALA A 154 -0.90 4.01 -5.24
CA ALA A 154 0.52 3.70 -5.15
C ALA A 154 0.91 3.37 -3.72
N SER A 155 1.47 2.17 -3.52
CA SER A 155 2.10 1.79 -2.25
C SER A 155 3.61 2.00 -2.29
N SER A 156 4.23 2.01 -1.12
CA SER A 156 5.69 1.99 -0.97
C SER A 156 6.27 0.56 -1.00
N LEU A 157 5.43 -0.46 -1.23
CA LEU A 157 5.86 -1.85 -1.24
C LEU A 157 6.36 -2.24 -2.62
N THR A 158 7.63 -2.64 -2.67
CA THR A 158 8.23 -3.28 -3.83
C THR A 158 8.36 -4.77 -3.60
N TRP A 159 8.09 -5.55 -4.64
CA TRP A 159 8.22 -6.99 -4.64
C TRP A 159 8.87 -7.47 -5.93
N TYR A 160 9.94 -8.25 -5.77
CA TYR A 160 10.62 -8.92 -6.85
C TYR A 160 10.24 -10.40 -6.77
N GLU A 161 9.70 -10.91 -7.86
CA GLU A 161 9.45 -12.33 -7.98
C GLU A 161 10.81 -13.05 -8.00
N GLN A 162 11.06 -13.85 -6.96
CA GLN A 162 12.23 -14.71 -6.90
C GLN A 162 11.88 -16.01 -7.63
N ALA A 163 12.66 -16.32 -8.68
CA ALA A 163 12.60 -17.57 -9.43
C ALA A 163 12.78 -18.79 -8.52
#